data_AF-A0ABC8UNR1-F1
#
_entry.id   AF-A0ABC8UNR1-F1
#
_cell.length_a   1.000
_cell.length_b   1.000
_cell.length_c   1.000
_cell.angle_alpha   90.00
_cell.angle_beta   90.00
_cell.angle_gamma   90.00
#
_symmetry.space_group_name_H-M   'P 1'
#
loop_
_entity.id
_entity.type
_entity.pdbx_description
1 polymer ?
#
loop_
_entity_poly.entity_id
_entity_poly.type
_entity_poly.pdbx_seq_one_letter_code
_entity_poly.pdbx_strand_id
1 'polypeptide(L)'
;MAEESGVALVGSDLQVKKAREEEENNGVSVSSVSVEMEGCNNNISSIIPGWFSEISPMWPGEAHSLKVEKILFQGNSDYQKVLVFQSSTYGKVLVLDGVIQLTERDECSYQEMITHLPLCSIPNPKKVLVIGGGDGGVLREVSRHSSVEQIDICEIDNMVVDVSKQFFPDVAVGYEDPRVMLHIGDGVAFLKAVPEGTYDAVIVDSSDPIGPAQELFEKPFFESVAKALRPGGVMCTQAESIWLHMHIIEDIVANCRQIFKGSVNYAWTTVPTYPSGVIGFMLCSTGGPLVDFKHPMNPIDADDTHCKSKGPLKFYNSEIHAAAFCLPSFAKKVIDSKGK
;
A
#
# COMPACT_ATOMS: atom_id res chain seq x y z
N MET A 1 -53.04 21.77 -36.52
CA MET A 1 -53.69 22.73 -37.43
C MET A 1 -52.56 23.59 -37.99
N ALA A 2 -51.99 23.25 -39.16
CA ALA A 2 -52.48 23.57 -40.52
C ALA A 2 -52.40 25.10 -40.74
N GLU A 3 -51.75 25.72 -41.73
CA GLU A 3 -51.23 25.41 -43.09
C GLU A 3 -50.09 26.43 -43.38
N GLU A 4 -48.97 26.08 -44.04
CA GLU A 4 -48.72 26.00 -45.50
C GLU A 4 -48.98 27.28 -46.33
N SER A 5 -47.90 27.79 -46.97
CA SER A 5 -47.94 28.27 -48.36
C SER A 5 -46.51 28.37 -48.92
N GLY A 6 -46.18 27.52 -49.90
CA GLY A 6 -44.92 27.56 -50.67
C GLY A 6 -45.03 28.34 -51.99
N VAL A 7 -43.95 28.26 -52.80
CA VAL A 7 -43.78 28.31 -54.29
C VAL A 7 -42.28 28.64 -54.52
N ALA A 8 -41.39 27.69 -54.88
CA ALA A 8 -41.01 27.18 -56.24
C ALA A 8 -40.26 28.22 -57.12
N LEU A 9 -39.25 27.95 -57.97
CA LEU A 9 -38.34 26.85 -58.34
C LEU A 9 -37.32 27.43 -59.37
N VAL A 10 -36.41 26.59 -59.91
CA VAL A 10 -35.48 26.75 -61.07
C VAL A 10 -34.06 27.25 -60.70
N GLY A 11 -32.94 26.56 -60.95
CA GLY A 11 -32.64 25.27 -61.60
C GLY A 11 -31.49 25.40 -62.61
N SER A 12 -30.44 24.56 -62.49
CA SER A 12 -29.44 24.07 -63.50
C SER A 12 -28.00 24.06 -62.93
N ASP A 13 -27.11 23.09 -63.11
CA ASP A 13 -27.13 21.81 -63.81
C ASP A 13 -25.91 20.97 -63.39
N LEU A 14 -26.01 19.66 -63.57
CA LEU A 14 -25.00 18.63 -63.26
C LEU A 14 -23.78 18.64 -64.20
N GLN A 15 -22.65 18.05 -63.74
CA GLN A 15 -22.02 16.96 -64.51
C GLN A 15 -21.17 16.01 -63.65
N VAL A 16 -21.45 14.71 -63.83
CA VAL A 16 -20.83 13.51 -63.24
C VAL A 16 -19.93 12.84 -64.28
N LYS A 17 -18.82 12.20 -63.86
CA LYS A 17 -18.18 10.97 -64.42
C LYS A 17 -16.83 10.74 -63.71
N LYS A 18 -16.32 9.54 -63.37
CA LYS A 18 -16.77 8.14 -63.46
C LYS A 18 -15.77 7.31 -62.62
N ALA A 19 -16.23 6.19 -62.04
CA ALA A 19 -15.46 5.22 -61.27
C ALA A 19 -14.51 4.34 -62.10
N ARG A 20 -13.54 3.70 -61.43
CA ARG A 20 -12.97 2.39 -61.79
C ARG A 20 -12.53 1.64 -60.53
N GLU A 21 -13.00 0.39 -60.44
CA GLU A 21 -12.65 -0.68 -59.50
C GLU A 21 -11.35 -1.38 -59.94
N GLU A 22 -10.67 -2.01 -58.97
CA GLU A 22 -9.89 -3.28 -59.03
C GLU A 22 -9.14 -3.38 -57.68
N GLU A 23 -9.58 -4.20 -56.72
CA GLU A 23 -9.32 -5.65 -56.50
C GLU A 23 -8.15 -5.92 -55.54
N GLU A 24 -8.28 -7.04 -54.84
CA GLU A 24 -7.68 -7.46 -53.58
C GLU A 24 -6.13 -7.55 -53.58
N ASN A 25 -5.50 -7.45 -52.39
CA ASN A 25 -4.92 -8.61 -51.67
C ASN A 25 -3.81 -8.20 -50.67
N ASN A 26 -3.80 -8.92 -49.53
CA ASN A 26 -2.67 -9.21 -48.64
C ASN A 26 -2.01 -8.14 -47.75
N GLY A 27 -2.17 -8.36 -46.44
CA GLY A 27 -1.06 -8.26 -45.48
C GLY A 27 -1.02 -6.97 -44.66
N VAL A 28 -1.81 -6.90 -43.59
CA VAL A 28 -1.53 -5.92 -42.53
C VAL A 28 -0.29 -6.37 -41.79
N SER A 29 0.86 -5.79 -42.16
CA SER A 29 2.05 -5.79 -41.34
C SER A 29 1.72 -5.10 -40.03
N VAL A 30 1.84 -5.82 -38.91
CA VAL A 30 1.85 -5.20 -37.59
C VAL A 30 3.13 -4.37 -37.50
N SER A 31 3.02 -3.08 -37.82
CA SER A 31 4.09 -2.12 -37.55
C SER A 31 4.23 -2.03 -36.04
N SER A 32 5.33 -2.57 -35.53
CA SER A 32 5.80 -2.35 -34.17
C SER A 32 5.89 -0.84 -33.94
N VAL A 33 4.93 -0.29 -33.20
CA VAL A 33 5.01 1.08 -32.72
C VAL A 33 6.06 1.08 -31.63
N SER A 34 7.30 1.36 -32.02
CA SER A 34 8.37 1.75 -31.11
C SER A 34 8.02 3.12 -30.54
N VAL A 35 7.37 3.12 -29.38
CA VAL A 35 7.21 4.33 -28.56
C VAL A 35 8.58 4.61 -27.93
N GLU A 36 9.20 5.71 -28.34
CA GLU A 36 10.43 6.21 -27.71
C GLU A 36 10.11 6.64 -26.27
N MET A 37 10.67 5.90 -25.32
CA MET A 37 10.51 6.08 -23.88
C MET A 37 11.66 6.95 -23.34
N GLU A 38 11.44 8.25 -23.18
CA GLU A 38 12.35 9.08 -22.37
C GLU A 38 11.87 9.11 -20.91
N GLY A 39 12.69 8.57 -20.00
CA GLY A 39 12.59 8.82 -18.55
C GLY A 39 12.29 7.64 -17.63
N CYS A 40 11.89 6.46 -18.15
CA CYS A 40 11.61 5.26 -17.34
C CYS A 40 12.51 4.04 -17.65
N ASN A 41 13.50 4.22 -18.53
CA ASN A 41 14.38 3.14 -18.98
C ASN A 41 15.36 2.59 -17.92
N ASN A 42 15.44 3.17 -16.72
CA ASN A 42 16.43 2.73 -15.75
C ASN A 42 16.05 1.39 -15.07
N ASN A 43 14.76 1.11 -14.93
CA ASN A 43 14.29 -0.09 -14.22
C ASN A 43 13.82 -1.20 -15.16
N ILE A 44 13.70 -0.96 -16.46
CA ILE A 44 13.45 -2.02 -17.45
C ILE A 44 14.79 -2.49 -18.00
N SER A 45 15.10 -3.79 -17.87
CA SER A 45 16.39 -4.33 -18.26
C SER A 45 16.69 -4.10 -19.74
N SER A 46 17.82 -3.45 -20.02
CA SER A 46 18.40 -3.30 -21.34
C SER A 46 19.22 -4.53 -21.79
N ILE A 47 19.45 -5.49 -20.89
CA ILE A 47 20.24 -6.71 -21.14
C ILE A 47 19.34 -7.85 -21.58
N ILE A 48 18.29 -8.16 -20.80
CA ILE A 48 17.26 -9.14 -21.17
C ILE A 48 15.93 -8.38 -21.19
N PRO A 49 15.36 -8.09 -22.37
CA PRO A 49 14.13 -7.31 -22.48
C PRO A 49 12.97 -7.91 -21.69
N GLY A 50 12.08 -7.05 -21.20
CA GLY A 50 10.83 -7.47 -20.53
C GLY A 50 11.00 -7.84 -19.05
N TRP A 51 12.05 -7.35 -18.38
CA TRP A 51 12.21 -7.47 -16.94
C TRP A 51 12.18 -6.10 -16.29
N PHE A 52 11.41 -5.97 -15.22
CA PHE A 52 11.50 -4.86 -14.29
C PHE A 52 12.49 -5.24 -13.18
N SER A 53 13.41 -4.34 -12.84
CA SER A 53 14.36 -4.47 -11.74
C SER A 53 14.16 -3.32 -10.78
N GLU A 54 13.84 -3.65 -9.53
CA GLU A 54 13.71 -2.70 -8.44
C GLU A 54 15.09 -2.26 -7.95
N ILE A 55 15.48 -1.03 -8.26
CA ILE A 55 16.80 -0.48 -7.94
C ILE A 55 16.60 0.78 -7.10
N SER A 56 17.24 0.83 -5.93
CA SER A 56 17.23 1.99 -5.03
C SER A 56 18.57 2.17 -4.33
N PRO A 57 18.97 3.40 -3.99
CA PRO A 57 20.11 3.63 -3.09
C PRO A 57 19.90 3.05 -1.68
N MET A 58 18.66 2.71 -1.29
CA MET A 58 18.36 2.06 0.00
C MET A 58 18.90 0.63 0.11
N TRP A 59 19.00 -0.09 -1.02
CA TRP A 59 19.57 -1.45 -1.10
C TRP A 59 20.69 -1.52 -2.14
N PRO A 60 21.85 -0.89 -1.86
CA PRO A 60 22.90 -0.74 -2.85
C PRO A 60 23.55 -2.09 -3.19
N GLY A 61 23.70 -2.35 -4.49
CA GLY A 61 24.36 -3.56 -5.00
C GLY A 61 23.44 -4.78 -5.16
N GLU A 62 22.15 -4.65 -4.86
CA GLU A 62 21.13 -5.67 -5.10
C GLU A 62 19.89 -5.09 -5.80
N ALA A 63 19.09 -5.96 -6.42
CA ALA A 63 17.82 -5.59 -7.05
C ALA A 63 16.92 -6.83 -7.19
N HIS A 64 15.64 -6.72 -6.81
CA HIS A 64 14.65 -7.75 -7.13
C HIS A 64 14.18 -7.55 -8.57
N SER A 65 14.18 -8.61 -9.39
CA SER A 65 13.70 -8.50 -10.78
C SER A 65 12.48 -9.37 -11.05
N LEU A 66 11.43 -8.77 -11.61
CA LEU A 66 10.20 -9.44 -12.02
C LEU A 66 10.02 -9.35 -13.53
N LYS A 67 9.67 -10.48 -14.16
CA LYS A 67 9.37 -10.49 -15.59
C LYS A 67 8.04 -9.79 -15.84
N VAL A 68 8.06 -8.80 -16.71
CA VAL A 68 6.90 -7.99 -17.12
C VAL A 68 6.21 -8.69 -18.28
N GLU A 69 4.92 -8.97 -18.12
CA GLU A 69 4.06 -9.43 -19.21
C GLU A 69 3.43 -8.25 -19.95
N LYS A 70 2.90 -7.27 -19.21
CA LYS A 70 2.23 -6.11 -19.80
C LYS A 70 2.24 -4.92 -18.84
N ILE A 71 2.55 -3.72 -19.35
CA ILE A 71 2.30 -2.47 -18.63
C ILE A 71 0.81 -2.14 -18.70
N LEU A 72 0.18 -1.98 -17.55
CA LEU A 72 -1.25 -1.68 -17.42
C LEU A 72 -1.50 -0.18 -17.27
N PHE A 73 -0.63 0.50 -16.52
CA PHE A 73 -0.69 1.94 -16.30
C PHE A 73 0.70 2.50 -16.04
N GLN A 74 0.96 3.72 -16.49
CA GLN A 74 2.16 4.48 -16.15
C GLN A 74 1.81 5.97 -16.12
N GLY A 75 2.13 6.66 -15.02
CA GLY A 75 1.83 8.07 -14.82
C GLY A 75 2.76 8.72 -13.83
N ASN A 76 2.73 10.05 -13.78
CA ASN A 76 3.35 10.84 -12.71
C ASN A 76 2.22 11.62 -12.03
N SER A 77 2.06 11.46 -10.73
CA SER A 77 1.19 12.31 -9.92
C SER A 77 1.95 13.58 -9.49
N ASP A 78 1.31 14.40 -8.67
CA ASP A 78 1.99 15.53 -8.02
C ASP A 78 3.05 15.09 -7.00
N TYR A 79 3.08 13.80 -6.64
CA TYR A 79 3.91 13.25 -5.57
C TYR A 79 4.98 12.27 -6.06
N GLN A 80 4.64 11.40 -7.00
CA GLN A 80 5.48 10.24 -7.35
C GLN A 80 5.18 9.68 -8.74
N LYS A 81 6.10 8.84 -9.24
CA LYS A 81 5.90 8.00 -10.42
C LYS A 81 5.07 6.79 -10.06
N VAL A 82 3.94 6.59 -10.73
CA VAL A 82 3.05 5.45 -10.52
C VAL A 82 3.11 4.51 -11.71
N LEU A 83 3.41 3.25 -11.46
CA LEU A 83 3.47 2.19 -12.47
C LEU A 83 2.66 0.99 -12.00
N VAL A 84 1.81 0.48 -12.89
CA VAL A 84 1.16 -0.82 -12.70
C VAL A 84 1.48 -1.72 -13.88
N PHE A 85 1.93 -2.92 -13.59
CA PHE A 85 2.18 -3.92 -14.61
C PHE A 85 1.68 -5.31 -14.19
N GLN A 86 1.28 -6.09 -15.19
CA GLN A 86 1.08 -7.53 -15.06
C GLN A 86 2.45 -8.20 -15.11
N SER A 87 2.84 -8.88 -14.03
CA SER A 87 4.02 -9.75 -14.01
C SER A 87 3.67 -11.14 -14.52
N SER A 88 4.68 -11.90 -14.96
CA SER A 88 4.48 -13.27 -15.45
C SER A 88 4.09 -14.27 -14.35
N THR A 89 4.47 -14.03 -13.08
CA THR A 89 4.36 -15.04 -12.00
C THR A 89 3.96 -14.49 -10.63
N TYR A 90 3.80 -13.18 -10.46
CA TYR A 90 3.41 -12.53 -9.20
C TYR A 90 2.06 -11.78 -9.30
N GLY A 91 1.33 -11.95 -10.41
CA GLY A 91 0.10 -11.20 -10.67
C GLY A 91 0.39 -9.75 -11.03
N LYS A 92 -0.55 -8.85 -10.75
CA LYS A 92 -0.35 -7.42 -10.92
C LYS A 92 0.57 -6.88 -9.82
N VAL A 93 1.34 -5.85 -10.19
CA VAL A 93 2.35 -5.21 -9.36
C VAL A 93 2.13 -3.71 -9.38
N LEU A 94 2.07 -3.10 -8.20
CA LEU A 94 2.08 -1.65 -8.03
C LEU A 94 3.51 -1.22 -7.70
N VAL A 95 3.98 -0.19 -8.39
CA VAL A 95 5.31 0.40 -8.19
C VAL A 95 5.16 1.91 -8.04
N LEU A 96 5.79 2.45 -7.00
CA LEU A 96 5.88 3.88 -6.74
C LEU A 96 7.35 4.30 -6.71
N ASP A 97 7.72 5.31 -7.51
CA ASP A 97 9.10 5.80 -7.66
C ASP A 97 10.15 4.72 -7.95
N GLY A 98 9.72 3.62 -8.57
CA GLY A 98 10.58 2.49 -8.92
C GLY A 98 10.72 1.42 -7.84
N VAL A 99 10.01 1.56 -6.72
CA VAL A 99 9.93 0.61 -5.60
C VAL A 99 8.61 -0.16 -5.66
N ILE A 100 8.66 -1.48 -5.56
CA ILE A 100 7.51 -2.37 -5.49
C ILE A 100 6.77 -2.12 -4.18
N GLN A 101 5.52 -1.67 -4.28
CA GLN A 101 4.67 -1.47 -3.11
C GLN A 101 3.86 -2.71 -2.76
N LEU A 102 3.38 -3.45 -3.76
CA LEU A 102 2.69 -4.72 -3.56
C LEU A 102 2.72 -5.60 -4.81
N THR A 103 2.54 -6.91 -4.59
CA THR A 103 2.12 -7.85 -5.63
C THR A 103 0.91 -8.66 -5.16
N GLU A 104 0.01 -9.02 -6.08
CA GLU A 104 -1.17 -9.84 -5.73
C GLU A 104 -0.80 -11.20 -5.10
N ARG A 105 0.41 -11.69 -5.36
CA ARG A 105 0.86 -13.01 -4.90
C ARG A 105 1.23 -13.06 -3.42
N ASP A 106 1.80 -11.99 -2.87
CA ASP A 106 2.35 -11.98 -1.51
C ASP A 106 1.88 -10.81 -0.63
N GLU A 107 1.01 -9.94 -1.15
CA GLU A 107 0.39 -8.83 -0.39
C GLU A 107 -0.22 -9.28 0.94
N CYS A 108 -0.75 -10.51 1.01
CA CYS A 108 -1.40 -11.04 2.20
C CYS A 108 -0.43 -11.16 3.38
N SER A 109 0.87 -11.40 3.15
CA SER A 109 1.83 -11.44 4.24
C SER A 109 1.98 -10.07 4.90
N TYR A 110 2.12 -9.03 4.10
CA TYR A 110 2.28 -7.68 4.62
C TYR A 110 0.99 -7.15 5.25
N GLN A 111 -0.12 -7.17 4.49
CA GLN A 111 -1.39 -6.56 4.91
C GLN A 111 -1.98 -7.24 6.14
N GLU A 112 -1.95 -8.58 6.20
CA GLU A 112 -2.44 -9.32 7.36
C GLU A 112 -1.55 -9.04 8.58
N MET A 113 -0.23 -8.99 8.43
CA MET A 113 0.68 -8.76 9.56
C MET A 113 0.60 -7.34 10.09
N ILE A 114 0.71 -6.31 9.24
CA ILE A 114 0.67 -4.91 9.68
C ILE A 114 -0.67 -4.55 10.34
N THR A 115 -1.75 -5.25 9.96
CA THR A 115 -3.09 -5.03 10.49
C THR A 115 -3.39 -5.85 11.74
N HIS A 116 -3.15 -7.16 11.71
CA HIS A 116 -3.58 -8.05 12.79
C HIS A 116 -2.60 -8.05 13.96
N LEU A 117 -1.33 -7.72 13.76
CA LEU A 117 -0.39 -7.52 14.88
C LEU A 117 -0.93 -6.48 15.89
N PRO A 118 -1.25 -5.22 15.52
CA PRO A 118 -1.77 -4.26 16.50
C PRO A 118 -3.20 -4.58 16.95
N LEU A 119 -4.10 -4.95 16.02
CA LEU A 119 -5.53 -5.06 16.33
C LEU A 119 -5.88 -6.30 17.15
N CYS A 120 -5.12 -7.38 17.04
CA CYS A 120 -5.30 -8.57 17.90
C CYS A 120 -4.65 -8.39 19.29
N SER A 121 -3.82 -7.36 19.50
CA SER A 121 -3.18 -7.08 20.79
C SER A 121 -4.01 -6.19 21.72
N ILE A 122 -5.14 -5.65 21.26
CA ILE A 122 -6.05 -4.82 22.06
C ILE A 122 -7.49 -5.34 22.05
N PRO A 123 -8.25 -5.14 23.13
CA PRO A 123 -9.64 -5.56 23.19
C PRO A 123 -10.53 -4.60 22.39
N ASN A 124 -11.40 -5.17 21.54
CA ASN A 124 -12.50 -4.47 20.86
C ASN A 124 -12.11 -3.09 20.24
N PRO A 125 -11.13 -3.03 19.31
CA PRO A 125 -10.82 -1.77 18.62
C PRO A 125 -12.06 -1.27 17.88
N LYS A 126 -12.40 0.02 18.02
CA LYS A 126 -13.57 0.68 17.43
C LYS A 126 -13.19 1.70 16.37
N LYS A 127 -12.20 2.56 16.65
CA LYS A 127 -11.78 3.62 15.74
C LYS A 127 -10.32 3.44 15.35
N VAL A 128 -10.09 3.17 14.07
CA VAL A 128 -8.76 2.89 13.51
C VAL A 128 -8.42 3.94 12.46
N LEU A 129 -7.18 4.43 12.49
CA LEU A 129 -6.61 5.30 11.46
C LEU A 129 -5.60 4.51 10.63
N VAL A 130 -5.66 4.65 9.31
CA VAL A 130 -4.63 4.20 8.38
C VAL A 130 -4.00 5.43 7.72
N ILE A 131 -2.68 5.58 7.83
CA ILE A 131 -1.91 6.60 7.10
C ILE A 131 -1.20 5.90 5.94
N GLY A 132 -1.36 6.42 4.72
CA GLY A 132 -0.98 5.71 3.50
C GLY A 132 -1.99 4.61 3.17
N GLY A 133 -1.51 3.46 2.68
CA GLY A 133 -2.36 2.31 2.35
C GLY A 133 -3.30 2.54 1.17
N GLY A 134 -2.88 3.36 0.20
CA GLY A 134 -3.65 3.73 -1.00
C GLY A 134 -4.12 2.56 -1.87
N ASP A 135 -3.55 1.36 -1.70
CA ASP A 135 -4.02 0.15 -2.39
C ASP A 135 -5.34 -0.41 -1.83
N GLY A 136 -5.64 -0.12 -0.56
CA GLY A 136 -6.88 -0.53 0.12
C GLY A 136 -6.84 -1.90 0.78
N GLY A 137 -5.74 -2.65 0.68
CA GLY A 137 -5.63 -3.98 1.27
C GLY A 137 -5.60 -3.97 2.79
N VAL A 138 -4.90 -3.00 3.41
CA VAL A 138 -4.98 -2.79 4.87
C VAL A 138 -6.42 -2.50 5.31
N LEU A 139 -7.19 -1.73 4.53
CA LEU A 139 -8.60 -1.47 4.83
C LEU A 139 -9.44 -2.74 4.81
N ARG A 140 -9.19 -3.62 3.82
CA ARG A 140 -9.83 -4.94 3.73
C ARG A 140 -9.57 -5.77 4.99
N GLU A 141 -8.33 -5.78 5.48
CA GLU A 141 -7.94 -6.52 6.68
C GLU A 141 -8.49 -5.90 7.98
N VAL A 142 -8.47 -4.57 8.13
CA VAL A 142 -9.05 -3.88 9.29
C VAL A 142 -10.55 -4.19 9.35
N SER A 143 -11.18 -4.23 8.19
CA SER A 143 -12.60 -4.48 8.06
C SER A 143 -13.02 -5.90 8.46
N ARG A 144 -12.09 -6.84 8.69
CA ARG A 144 -12.39 -8.17 9.26
C ARG A 144 -12.73 -8.11 10.76
N HIS A 145 -12.29 -7.06 11.46
CA HIS A 145 -12.59 -6.87 12.87
C HIS A 145 -14.01 -6.30 13.04
N SER A 146 -14.92 -7.11 13.56
CA SER A 146 -16.33 -6.72 13.71
C SER A 146 -16.57 -5.65 14.79
N SER A 147 -15.62 -5.49 15.72
CA SER A 147 -15.68 -4.43 16.73
C SER A 147 -15.40 -3.04 16.15
N VAL A 148 -14.76 -2.96 14.98
CA VAL A 148 -14.41 -1.68 14.35
C VAL A 148 -15.68 -1.00 13.85
N GLU A 149 -15.87 0.23 14.29
CA GLU A 149 -17.02 1.09 14.00
C GLU A 149 -16.66 2.16 12.95
N GLN A 150 -15.40 2.61 12.91
CA GLN A 150 -14.91 3.63 11.96
C GLN A 150 -13.46 3.35 11.55
N ILE A 151 -13.19 3.47 10.24
CA ILE A 151 -11.86 3.33 9.63
C ILE A 151 -11.58 4.62 8.87
N ASP A 152 -10.74 5.48 9.42
CA ASP A 152 -10.27 6.66 8.70
C ASP A 152 -9.01 6.26 7.92
N ILE A 153 -8.91 6.64 6.64
CA ILE A 153 -7.69 6.51 5.84
C ILE A 153 -7.27 7.87 5.34
N CYS A 154 -5.99 8.23 5.52
CA CYS A 154 -5.38 9.42 4.96
C CYS A 154 -4.29 9.03 3.96
N GLU A 155 -4.59 9.15 2.68
CA GLU A 155 -3.67 8.88 1.57
C GLU A 155 -3.32 10.20 0.88
N ILE A 156 -2.04 10.46 0.65
CA ILE A 156 -1.58 11.73 0.08
C ILE A 156 -1.84 11.79 -1.43
N ASP A 157 -1.75 10.66 -2.12
CA ASP A 157 -1.78 10.59 -3.58
C ASP A 157 -3.06 9.92 -4.09
N ASN A 158 -4.00 10.74 -4.57
CA ASN A 158 -5.25 10.25 -5.16
C ASN A 158 -5.03 9.35 -6.39
N MET A 159 -3.92 9.52 -7.14
CA MET A 159 -3.63 8.65 -8.28
C MET A 159 -3.42 7.20 -7.84
N VAL A 160 -2.79 6.99 -6.69
CA VAL A 160 -2.57 5.64 -6.14
C VAL A 160 -3.92 4.99 -5.81
N VAL A 161 -4.84 5.72 -5.20
CA VAL A 161 -6.19 5.23 -4.90
C VAL A 161 -6.96 4.85 -6.17
N ASP A 162 -6.97 5.73 -7.16
CA ASP A 162 -7.72 5.54 -8.40
C ASP A 162 -7.19 4.35 -9.20
N VAL A 163 -5.87 4.27 -9.37
CA VAL A 163 -5.19 3.17 -10.06
C VAL A 163 -5.38 1.85 -9.31
N SER A 164 -5.34 1.87 -7.97
CA SER A 164 -5.56 0.67 -7.17
C SER A 164 -6.98 0.13 -7.31
N LYS A 165 -7.99 1.00 -7.22
CA LYS A 165 -9.39 0.64 -7.48
C LYS A 165 -9.61 0.09 -8.88
N GLN A 166 -8.93 0.64 -9.88
CA GLN A 166 -9.08 0.22 -11.27
C GLN A 166 -8.45 -1.15 -11.55
N PHE A 167 -7.23 -1.40 -11.05
CA PHE A 167 -6.44 -2.56 -11.46
C PHE A 167 -6.40 -3.69 -10.42
N PHE A 168 -6.68 -3.41 -9.16
CA PHE A 168 -6.58 -4.37 -8.04
C PHE A 168 -7.92 -4.50 -7.29
N PRO A 169 -8.99 -4.97 -7.94
CA PRO A 169 -10.34 -4.95 -7.34
C PRO A 169 -10.42 -5.73 -6.03
N ASP A 170 -9.72 -6.87 -5.91
CA ASP A 170 -9.74 -7.69 -4.70
C ASP A 170 -8.96 -7.06 -3.54
N VAL A 171 -8.02 -6.16 -3.83
CA VAL A 171 -7.24 -5.39 -2.83
C VAL A 171 -8.03 -4.17 -2.41
N ALA A 172 -8.46 -3.39 -3.39
CA ALA A 172 -9.18 -2.13 -3.21
C ALA A 172 -10.64 -2.30 -2.72
N VAL A 173 -11.17 -3.53 -2.64
CA VAL A 173 -12.49 -3.83 -2.04
C VAL A 173 -12.62 -3.28 -0.62
N GLY A 174 -11.50 -3.07 0.09
CA GLY A 174 -11.49 -2.40 1.38
C GLY A 174 -12.19 -1.04 1.38
N TYR A 175 -12.12 -0.28 0.27
CA TYR A 175 -12.79 1.02 0.13
C TYR A 175 -14.32 0.93 0.05
N GLU A 176 -14.89 -0.26 -0.18
CA GLU A 176 -16.35 -0.45 -0.26
C GLU A 176 -16.99 -0.68 1.13
N ASP A 177 -16.20 -0.88 2.18
CA ASP A 177 -16.74 -1.05 3.53
C ASP A 177 -17.34 0.29 4.03
N PRO A 178 -18.61 0.33 4.45
CA PRO A 178 -19.31 1.58 4.79
C PRO A 178 -18.72 2.30 6.02
N ARG A 179 -17.81 1.64 6.76
CA ARG A 179 -17.08 2.23 7.88
C ARG A 179 -15.87 3.04 7.45
N VAL A 180 -15.46 2.95 6.18
CA VAL A 180 -14.27 3.63 5.65
C VAL A 180 -14.57 5.08 5.29
N MET A 181 -13.73 5.99 5.80
CA MET A 181 -13.71 7.41 5.44
C MET A 181 -12.36 7.75 4.80
N LEU A 182 -12.38 7.99 3.49
CA LEU A 182 -11.19 8.38 2.74
C LEU A 182 -10.96 9.90 2.84
N HIS A 183 -9.76 10.25 3.29
CA HIS A 183 -9.22 11.59 3.31
C HIS A 183 -8.03 11.65 2.35
N ILE A 184 -8.11 12.48 1.31
CA ILE A 184 -6.97 12.76 0.45
C ILE A 184 -6.18 13.93 1.04
N GLY A 185 -4.94 13.69 1.43
CA GLY A 185 -4.07 14.70 2.02
C GLY A 185 -2.88 14.13 2.79
N ASP A 186 -2.04 15.04 3.25
CA ASP A 186 -0.84 14.71 4.04
C ASP A 186 -1.21 14.14 5.42
N GLY A 187 -0.75 12.92 5.69
CA GLY A 187 -0.96 12.22 6.96
C GLY A 187 -0.36 12.94 8.17
N VAL A 188 0.73 13.69 8.00
CA VAL A 188 1.32 14.51 9.07
C VAL A 188 0.38 15.64 9.45
N ALA A 189 -0.14 16.37 8.45
CA ALA A 189 -1.10 17.45 8.66
C ALA A 189 -2.42 16.91 9.26
N PHE A 190 -2.89 15.76 8.77
CA PHE A 190 -4.08 15.09 9.29
C PHE A 190 -3.94 14.77 10.78
N LEU A 191 -2.87 14.08 11.19
CA LEU A 191 -2.63 13.70 12.59
C LEU A 191 -2.49 14.91 13.52
N LYS A 192 -1.90 16.02 13.07
CA LYS A 192 -1.82 17.26 13.86
C LYS A 192 -3.21 17.85 14.16
N ALA A 193 -4.18 17.66 13.27
CA ALA A 193 -5.54 18.14 13.43
C ALA A 193 -6.43 17.20 14.27
N VAL A 194 -6.01 15.96 14.50
CA VAL A 194 -6.75 14.97 15.28
C VAL A 194 -6.81 15.38 16.77
N PRO A 195 -7.99 15.36 17.40
CA PRO A 195 -8.11 15.56 18.85
C PRO A 195 -7.37 14.47 19.65
N GLU A 196 -6.85 14.84 20.81
CA GLU A 196 -6.13 13.91 21.67
C GLU A 196 -7.01 12.72 22.09
N GLY A 197 -6.44 11.51 22.06
CA GLY A 197 -7.12 10.30 22.52
C GLY A 197 -8.25 9.79 21.64
N THR A 198 -8.28 10.16 20.36
CA THR A 198 -9.36 9.81 19.42
C THR A 198 -9.33 8.34 18.95
N TYR A 199 -8.15 7.79 18.67
CA TYR A 199 -8.00 6.49 18.01
C TYR A 199 -7.63 5.38 18.98
N ASP A 200 -8.18 4.18 18.74
CA ASP A 200 -7.77 2.94 19.41
C ASP A 200 -6.46 2.42 18.82
N ALA A 201 -6.33 2.52 17.49
CA ALA A 201 -5.16 2.10 16.75
C ALA A 201 -4.84 3.05 15.59
N VAL A 202 -3.54 3.22 15.32
CA VAL A 202 -3.02 3.90 14.13
C VAL A 202 -2.10 2.92 13.40
N ILE A 203 -2.38 2.66 12.13
CA ILE A 203 -1.55 1.87 11.23
C ILE A 203 -0.90 2.83 10.22
N VAL A 204 0.41 2.81 10.13
CA VAL A 204 1.18 3.63 9.19
C VAL A 204 1.73 2.69 8.11
N ASP A 205 1.01 2.66 7.00
CA ASP A 205 1.29 1.88 5.82
C ASP A 205 1.89 2.80 4.74
N SER A 206 3.11 3.26 5.01
CA SER A 206 3.82 4.22 4.15
C SER A 206 4.82 3.52 3.23
N SER A 207 5.20 4.23 2.16
CA SER A 207 6.40 3.92 1.39
C SER A 207 7.68 4.15 2.21
N ASP A 208 8.83 3.82 1.62
CA ASP A 208 10.17 4.02 2.18
C ASP A 208 10.42 5.49 2.63
N PRO A 209 11.38 5.75 3.53
CA PRO A 209 11.78 7.09 3.99
C PRO A 209 12.50 7.95 2.92
N ILE A 210 12.15 7.77 1.65
CA ILE A 210 12.54 8.61 0.52
C ILE A 210 11.27 9.09 -0.17
N GLY A 211 11.21 10.38 -0.49
CA GLY A 211 10.04 10.99 -1.13
C GLY A 211 8.98 11.42 -0.10
N PRO A 212 7.67 11.27 -0.39
CA PRO A 212 6.61 11.89 0.38
C PRO A 212 6.46 11.35 1.82
N ALA A 213 7.00 10.15 2.10
CA ALA A 213 6.87 9.49 3.40
C ALA A 213 7.97 9.86 4.41
N GLN A 214 8.99 10.65 4.05
CA GLN A 214 10.15 10.92 4.92
C GLN A 214 9.75 11.39 6.34
N GLU A 215 8.82 12.34 6.44
CA GLU A 215 8.38 12.90 7.72
C GLU A 215 7.70 11.86 8.63
N LEU A 216 7.15 10.77 8.07
CA LEU A 216 6.46 9.70 8.82
C LEU A 216 7.44 8.86 9.66
N PHE A 217 8.74 8.95 9.41
CA PHE A 217 9.79 8.26 10.17
C PHE A 217 10.47 9.16 11.22
N GLU A 218 10.06 10.42 11.31
CA GLU A 218 10.65 11.40 12.21
C GLU A 218 9.93 11.50 13.56
N LYS A 219 10.68 11.91 14.58
CA LYS A 219 10.19 12.05 15.96
C LYS A 219 8.89 12.88 16.09
N PRO A 220 8.70 14.04 15.41
CA PRO A 220 7.49 14.84 15.55
C PRO A 220 6.21 14.13 15.06
N PHE A 221 6.34 13.25 14.07
CA PHE A 221 5.21 12.44 13.61
C PHE A 221 4.79 11.44 14.68
N PHE A 222 5.74 10.68 15.25
CA PHE A 222 5.45 9.75 16.34
C PHE A 222 4.83 10.43 17.58
N GLU A 223 5.23 11.67 17.89
CA GLU A 223 4.60 12.47 18.96
C GLU A 223 3.13 12.79 18.63
N SER A 224 2.84 13.10 17.36
CA SER A 224 1.47 13.35 16.87
C SER A 224 0.62 12.08 16.93
N VAL A 225 1.18 10.92 16.56
CA VAL A 225 0.52 9.61 16.69
C VAL A 225 0.21 9.30 18.15
N ALA A 226 1.18 9.43 19.06
CA ALA A 226 0.99 9.16 20.48
C ALA A 226 -0.09 10.04 21.11
N LYS A 227 -0.21 11.30 20.68
CA LYS A 227 -1.28 12.21 21.09
C LYS A 227 -2.65 11.79 20.55
N ALA A 228 -2.72 11.38 19.29
CA ALA A 228 -3.96 10.95 18.64
C ALA A 228 -4.53 9.65 19.24
N LEU A 229 -3.67 8.79 19.81
CA LEU A 229 -4.05 7.53 20.43
C LEU A 229 -4.62 7.71 21.85
N ARG A 230 -5.68 6.97 22.18
CA ARG A 230 -6.18 6.89 23.56
C ARG A 230 -5.14 6.28 24.50
N PRO A 231 -5.30 6.38 25.84
CA PRO A 231 -4.48 5.62 26.78
C PRO A 231 -4.53 4.11 26.51
N GLY A 232 -3.35 3.48 26.38
CA GLY A 232 -3.18 2.09 25.94
C GLY A 232 -3.63 1.82 24.49
N GLY A 233 -3.79 2.88 23.68
CA GLY A 233 -3.95 2.78 22.24
C GLY A 233 -2.63 2.42 21.58
N VAL A 234 -2.70 1.84 20.37
CA VAL A 234 -1.53 1.20 19.72
C VAL A 234 -1.20 1.81 18.37
N MET A 235 0.09 1.88 18.07
CA MET A 235 0.61 2.18 16.74
C MET A 235 1.26 0.93 16.16
N CYS A 236 1.03 0.69 14.86
CA CYS A 236 1.88 -0.17 14.04
C CYS A 236 2.37 0.64 12.84
N THR A 237 3.66 0.62 12.54
CA THR A 237 4.22 1.24 11.34
C THR A 237 5.12 0.26 10.62
N GLN A 238 5.15 0.30 9.28
CA GLN A 238 6.26 -0.26 8.51
C GLN A 238 7.57 0.28 9.12
N ALA A 239 8.53 -0.61 9.34
CA ALA A 239 9.82 -0.28 9.95
C ALA A 239 10.98 -1.06 9.29
N GLU A 240 10.97 -1.10 7.96
CA GLU A 240 12.11 -1.47 7.13
C GLU A 240 12.66 -2.90 7.35
N SER A 241 13.74 -3.25 6.64
CA SER A 241 14.38 -4.56 6.76
C SER A 241 15.51 -4.56 7.78
N ILE A 242 15.50 -5.54 8.70
CA ILE A 242 16.62 -5.80 9.62
C ILE A 242 17.92 -6.20 8.93
N TRP A 243 17.91 -6.62 7.65
CA TRP A 243 19.14 -6.97 6.93
C TRP A 243 19.82 -5.75 6.31
N LEU A 244 19.04 -4.72 5.96
CA LEU A 244 19.50 -3.58 5.19
C LEU A 244 19.57 -2.30 6.03
N HIS A 245 18.61 -2.11 6.92
CA HIS A 245 18.27 -0.80 7.48
C HIS A 245 18.42 -0.73 9.01
N MET A 246 19.29 -1.56 9.62
CA MET A 246 19.47 -1.58 11.08
C MET A 246 19.76 -0.22 11.71
N HIS A 247 20.46 0.67 11.00
CA HIS A 247 20.75 2.02 11.46
C HIS A 247 19.48 2.90 11.54
N ILE A 248 18.61 2.83 10.53
CA ILE A 248 17.31 3.49 10.52
C ILE A 248 16.41 2.92 11.63
N ILE A 249 16.33 1.59 11.72
CA ILE A 249 15.51 0.87 12.70
C ILE A 249 15.94 1.23 14.13
N GLU A 250 17.24 1.32 14.40
CA GLU A 250 17.76 1.68 15.72
C GLU A 250 17.31 3.08 16.16
N ASP A 251 17.28 4.04 15.23
CA ASP A 251 16.82 5.40 15.50
C ASP A 251 15.30 5.47 15.68
N ILE A 252 14.52 4.74 14.87
CA ILE A 252 13.06 4.61 15.05
C ILE A 252 12.74 4.02 16.42
N VAL A 253 13.40 2.92 16.80
CA VAL A 253 13.21 2.27 18.11
C VAL A 253 13.54 3.26 19.24
N ALA A 254 14.65 3.99 19.13
CA ALA A 254 15.06 4.97 20.14
C ALA A 254 14.03 6.10 20.28
N ASN A 255 13.53 6.64 19.17
CA ASN A 255 12.49 7.67 19.16
C ASN A 255 11.18 7.15 19.78
N CYS A 256 10.73 5.95 19.37
CA CYS A 256 9.52 5.33 19.90
C CYS A 256 9.61 5.10 21.41
N ARG A 257 10.74 4.61 21.93
CA ARG A 257 10.95 4.42 23.39
C ARG A 257 10.93 5.74 24.18
N GLN A 258 11.35 6.85 23.57
CA GLN A 258 11.26 8.16 24.22
C GLN A 258 9.82 8.68 24.30
N ILE A 259 9.00 8.38 23.29
CA ILE A 259 7.64 8.91 23.14
C ILE A 259 6.62 8.02 23.85
N PHE A 260 6.57 6.74 23.48
CA PHE A 260 5.57 5.80 23.96
C PHE A 260 5.94 5.26 25.34
N LYS A 261 5.01 5.40 26.28
CA LYS A 261 5.20 5.00 27.70
C LYS A 261 4.62 3.63 28.05
N GLY A 262 3.98 2.96 27.10
CA GLY A 262 3.57 1.57 27.20
C GLY A 262 4.64 0.63 26.66
N SER A 263 4.19 -0.38 25.91
CA SER A 263 5.05 -1.37 25.29
C SER A 263 5.63 -0.84 23.98
N VAL A 264 6.92 -1.12 23.71
CA VAL A 264 7.59 -0.81 22.43
C VAL A 264 8.31 -2.07 21.98
N ASN A 265 7.88 -2.65 20.86
CA ASN A 265 8.41 -3.89 20.30
C ASN A 265 8.63 -3.73 18.79
N TYR A 266 9.53 -4.55 18.25
CA TYR A 266 9.74 -4.69 16.82
C TYR A 266 9.36 -6.12 16.42
N ALA A 267 8.53 -6.25 15.40
CA ALA A 267 8.18 -7.51 14.76
C ALA A 267 8.71 -7.55 13.33
N TRP A 268 8.78 -8.73 12.72
CA TRP A 268 9.14 -8.89 11.31
C TRP A 268 8.36 -10.02 10.65
N THR A 269 8.22 -9.94 9.33
CA THR A 269 7.61 -10.98 8.50
C THR A 269 8.35 -11.14 7.17
N THR A 270 8.01 -12.18 6.43
CA THR A 270 8.54 -12.46 5.09
C THR A 270 7.64 -11.90 4.02
N VAL A 271 8.17 -11.06 3.12
CA VAL A 271 7.47 -10.58 1.91
C VAL A 271 8.43 -10.75 0.75
N PRO A 272 8.31 -11.82 -0.05
CA PRO A 272 9.29 -12.15 -1.09
C PRO A 272 9.66 -11.01 -2.04
N THR A 273 8.70 -10.16 -2.43
CA THR A 273 8.95 -9.07 -3.38
C THR A 273 9.41 -7.76 -2.74
N TYR A 274 9.61 -7.71 -1.42
CA TYR A 274 10.26 -6.58 -0.78
C TYR A 274 11.78 -6.76 -0.72
N PRO A 275 12.56 -5.67 -0.63
CA PRO A 275 14.01 -5.72 -0.51
C PRO A 275 14.45 -6.65 0.63
N SER A 276 15.46 -7.49 0.39
CA SER A 276 15.90 -8.61 1.26
C SER A 276 14.88 -9.73 1.56
N GLY A 277 13.63 -9.63 1.09
CA GLY A 277 12.57 -10.62 1.30
C GLY A 277 11.88 -10.57 2.68
N VAL A 278 12.19 -9.57 3.50
CA VAL A 278 11.60 -9.37 4.84
C VAL A 278 11.32 -7.91 5.10
N ILE A 279 10.31 -7.65 5.92
CA ILE A 279 9.94 -6.32 6.38
C ILE A 279 9.56 -6.36 7.85
N GLY A 280 9.85 -5.27 8.55
CA GLY A 280 9.58 -5.13 9.96
C GLY A 280 8.46 -4.16 10.27
N PHE A 281 8.02 -4.22 11.52
CA PHE A 281 6.97 -3.40 12.07
C PHE A 281 7.33 -2.91 13.47
N MET A 282 7.16 -1.62 13.71
CA MET A 282 7.23 -1.07 15.05
C MET A 282 5.85 -1.07 15.69
N LEU A 283 5.73 -1.73 16.84
CA LEU A 283 4.50 -1.82 17.63
C LEU A 283 4.70 -1.09 18.94
N CYS A 284 3.92 -0.03 19.14
CA CYS A 284 4.03 0.83 20.30
C CYS A 284 2.67 1.03 20.97
N SER A 285 2.62 1.09 22.30
CA SER A 285 1.42 1.52 23.02
C SER A 285 1.68 2.74 23.89
N THR A 286 0.68 3.60 24.00
CA THR A 286 0.74 4.76 24.90
C THR A 286 0.66 4.30 26.37
N GLY A 287 0.97 5.21 27.30
CA GLY A 287 0.73 4.94 28.72
C GLY A 287 -0.76 4.67 28.98
N GLY A 288 -1.07 3.65 29.78
CA GLY A 288 -2.45 3.21 30.02
C GLY A 288 -2.52 1.70 30.33
N PRO A 289 -3.62 1.02 29.97
CA PRO A 289 -3.70 -0.44 30.05
C PRO A 289 -2.50 -1.12 29.38
N LEU A 290 -1.97 -2.16 30.04
CA LEU A 290 -0.84 -2.91 29.51
C LEU A 290 -1.23 -3.61 28.20
N VAL A 291 -0.38 -3.49 27.20
CA VAL A 291 -0.52 -4.18 25.91
C VAL A 291 0.64 -5.16 25.77
N ASP A 292 0.32 -6.45 25.70
CA ASP A 292 1.30 -7.48 25.36
C ASP A 292 1.22 -7.79 23.86
N PHE A 293 2.12 -7.17 23.08
CA PHE A 293 2.18 -7.42 21.65
C PHE A 293 2.65 -8.82 21.28
N LYS A 294 3.23 -9.60 22.20
CA LYS A 294 3.77 -10.93 21.86
C LYS A 294 2.73 -12.03 21.97
N HIS A 295 1.63 -11.77 22.67
CA HIS A 295 0.57 -12.73 22.92
C HIS A 295 -0.78 -12.07 22.59
N PRO A 296 -1.37 -12.35 21.41
CA PRO A 296 -2.59 -11.68 20.99
C PRO A 296 -3.74 -11.99 21.95
N MET A 297 -4.39 -10.95 22.48
CA MET A 297 -5.52 -11.10 23.40
C MET A 297 -6.86 -11.29 22.68
N ASN A 298 -6.95 -10.85 21.43
CA ASN A 298 -8.13 -10.95 20.57
C ASN A 298 -7.76 -11.60 19.21
N PRO A 299 -7.38 -12.88 19.20
CA PRO A 299 -6.92 -13.56 18.00
C PRO A 299 -8.05 -13.73 16.98
N ILE A 300 -7.88 -13.15 15.79
CA ILE A 300 -8.88 -13.18 14.72
C ILE A 300 -9.10 -14.58 14.11
N ASP A 301 -8.15 -15.49 14.29
CA ASP A 301 -8.18 -16.88 13.86
C ASP A 301 -8.90 -17.82 14.83
N ALA A 302 -9.27 -17.35 16.03
CA ALA A 302 -10.01 -18.16 17.00
C ALA A 302 -11.51 -18.28 16.67
N ASP A 303 -12.10 -17.27 16.00
CA ASP A 303 -13.52 -17.25 15.64
C ASP A 303 -13.70 -17.36 14.12
N ASP A 304 -13.87 -18.61 13.67
CA ASP A 304 -14.21 -19.00 12.29
C ASP A 304 -15.50 -18.33 11.76
N THR A 305 -16.29 -17.69 12.62
CA THR A 305 -17.55 -17.01 12.27
C THR A 305 -17.35 -15.66 11.59
N HIS A 306 -16.27 -14.93 11.88
CA HIS A 306 -16.04 -13.59 11.32
C HIS A 306 -15.39 -13.59 9.92
N CYS A 307 -14.73 -14.69 9.54
CA CYS A 307 -14.04 -14.82 8.25
C CYS A 307 -14.94 -15.31 7.08
N LYS A 308 -16.18 -15.77 7.35
CA LYS A 308 -17.00 -16.45 6.30
C LYS A 308 -17.44 -15.55 5.15
N SER A 309 -17.55 -14.23 5.35
CA SER A 309 -17.92 -13.28 4.28
C SER A 309 -16.73 -12.64 3.55
N LYS A 310 -15.51 -12.73 4.11
CA LYS A 310 -14.30 -12.04 3.59
C LYS A 310 -13.16 -12.98 3.20
N GLY A 311 -13.41 -14.29 3.17
CA GLY A 311 -12.42 -15.33 2.89
C GLY A 311 -11.50 -15.65 4.07
N PRO A 312 -10.77 -16.78 4.05
CA PRO A 312 -9.84 -17.14 5.11
C PRO A 312 -8.60 -16.23 5.09
N LEU A 313 -7.95 -16.09 6.26
CA LEU A 313 -6.58 -15.58 6.35
C LEU A 313 -5.66 -16.47 5.53
N LYS A 314 -4.69 -15.88 4.83
CA LYS A 314 -3.73 -16.59 4.00
C LYS A 314 -2.36 -16.74 4.66
N PHE A 315 -2.01 -15.85 5.60
CA PHE A 315 -0.69 -15.81 6.23
C PHE A 315 -0.76 -15.74 7.75
N TYR A 316 -1.47 -14.76 8.31
CA TYR A 316 -1.54 -14.52 9.75
C TYR A 316 -2.24 -15.67 10.47
N ASN A 317 -1.68 -16.03 11.62
CA ASN A 317 -2.32 -16.81 12.67
C ASN A 317 -1.65 -16.46 14.01
N SER A 318 -2.24 -16.92 15.12
CA SER A 318 -1.74 -16.61 16.46
C SER A 318 -0.32 -17.10 16.73
N GLU A 319 0.12 -18.21 16.10
CA GLU A 319 1.49 -18.70 16.24
C GLU A 319 2.49 -17.81 15.50
N ILE A 320 2.18 -17.42 14.26
CA ILE A 320 2.96 -16.48 13.46
C ILE A 320 3.02 -15.10 14.12
N HIS A 321 1.94 -14.65 14.76
CA HIS A 321 1.93 -13.42 15.54
C HIS A 321 3.04 -13.43 16.60
N ALA A 322 3.11 -14.47 17.44
CA ALA A 322 4.14 -14.57 18.47
C ALA A 322 5.55 -14.75 17.87
N ALA A 323 5.66 -15.57 16.82
CA ALA A 323 6.93 -15.85 16.15
C ALA A 323 7.53 -14.61 15.46
N ALA A 324 6.70 -13.66 15.03
CA ALA A 324 7.13 -12.41 14.42
C ALA A 324 7.97 -11.54 15.37
N PHE A 325 7.96 -11.78 16.69
CA PHE A 325 8.83 -11.07 17.65
C PHE A 325 10.12 -11.83 17.99
N CYS A 326 10.31 -13.02 17.42
CA CYS A 326 11.53 -13.82 17.58
C CYS A 326 12.60 -13.37 16.57
N LEU A 327 13.27 -12.26 16.91
CA LEU A 327 14.28 -11.67 16.04
C LEU A 327 15.59 -12.47 16.03
N PRO A 328 16.32 -12.50 14.90
CA PRO A 328 17.68 -13.01 14.83
C PRO A 328 18.62 -12.33 15.84
N SER A 329 19.62 -13.07 16.32
CA SER A 329 20.53 -12.60 17.39
C SER A 329 21.20 -11.25 17.14
N PHE A 330 21.52 -10.92 15.89
CA PHE A 330 22.17 -9.65 15.56
C PHE A 330 21.21 -8.46 15.75
N ALA A 331 19.97 -8.58 15.25
CA ALA A 331 18.94 -7.55 15.35
C ALA A 331 18.44 -7.43 16.79
N LYS A 332 18.21 -8.58 17.46
CA LYS A 332 17.79 -8.65 18.86
C LYS A 332 18.71 -7.86 19.79
N LYS A 333 20.03 -8.01 19.63
CA LYS A 333 21.02 -7.27 20.44
C LYS A 333 20.83 -5.76 20.32
N VAL A 334 20.67 -5.24 19.12
CA VAL A 334 20.52 -3.79 18.88
C VAL A 334 19.18 -3.30 19.43
N ILE A 335 18.08 -3.93 19.03
CA ILE A 335 16.71 -3.50 19.36
C ILE A 335 16.43 -3.57 20.89
N ASP A 336 16.98 -4.57 21.58
CA ASP A 336 16.82 -4.71 23.03
C ASP A 336 17.82 -3.85 23.84
N SER A 337 19.02 -3.56 23.29
CA SER A 337 20.09 -2.88 24.04
C SER A 337 19.72 -1.46 24.48
N LYS A 338 18.92 -0.74 23.68
CA LYS A 338 18.40 0.59 24.04
C LYS A 338 17.12 0.57 24.88
N GLY A 339 16.75 -0.61 25.40
CA GLY A 339 15.61 -0.79 26.32
C GLY A 339 15.96 -0.72 27.80
N LYS A 340 17.20 -0.38 28.16
CA LYS A 340 17.65 -0.19 29.54
C LYS A 340 17.90 1.27 29.88
#